data_AF-A0A0E3ZFS4-F1
#
_entry.id   AF-A0A0E3ZFS4-F1
#
_cell.length_a   1.000
_cell.length_b   1.000
_cell.length_c   1.000
_cell.angle_alpha   90.00
_cell.angle_beta   90.00
_cell.angle_gamma   90.00
#
_symmetry.space_group_name_H-M   'P 1'
#
loop_
_entity.id
_entity.type
_entity.pdbx_description
1 polymer ?
#
loop_
_entity_poly.entity_id
_entity_poly.type
_entity_poly.pdbx_seq_one_letter_code
_entity_poly.pdbx_strand_id
1 'polypeptide(L)'
;MAILKDLQKVISSDDSKRVYRQREQDFTRHRVPAFVGLVVSQINLMSRSLSVEVSRLVERFLGIGRDCSKQAFSQCRRKLRAEAFTALRQRLVEQFYADGECRK
;
A
#
# COMPACT_ATOMS: atom_id res chain seq x y z
N MET A 1 -17.09 7.54 -0.76
CA MET A 1 -16.23 7.11 -1.90
C MET A 1 -15.08 8.08 -2.22
N ALA A 2 -15.10 9.35 -1.77
CA ALA A 2 -14.04 10.34 -2.05
C ALA A 2 -12.70 10.01 -1.34
N ILE A 3 -12.76 9.66 -0.05
CA ILE A 3 -11.60 9.33 0.79
C ILE A 3 -10.74 8.19 0.19
N LEU A 4 -11.36 7.14 -0.34
CA LEU A 4 -10.64 6.02 -0.96
C LEU A 4 -9.90 6.43 -2.25
N LYS A 5 -10.49 7.33 -3.05
CA LYS A 5 -9.86 7.85 -4.28
C LYS A 5 -8.66 8.74 -3.97
N ASP A 6 -8.72 9.52 -2.90
CA ASP A 6 -7.60 10.37 -2.51
C ASP A 6 -6.48 9.57 -1.86
N LEU A 7 -6.78 8.58 -1.03
CA LEU A 7 -5.77 7.62 -0.55
C LEU A 7 -5.08 6.90 -1.72
N GLN A 8 -5.84 6.51 -2.74
CA GLN A 8 -5.26 5.92 -3.96
C GLN A 8 -4.32 6.90 -4.67
N LYS A 9 -4.69 8.18 -4.81
CA LYS A 9 -3.82 9.22 -5.40
C LYS A 9 -2.54 9.43 -4.59
N VAL A 10 -2.66 9.51 -3.26
CA VAL A 10 -1.51 9.69 -2.37
C VAL A 10 -0.56 8.50 -2.52
N ILE A 11 -1.03 7.27 -2.38
CA ILE A 11 -0.18 6.07 -2.42
C ILE A 11 0.44 5.86 -3.80
N SER A 12 -0.26 6.24 -4.87
CA SER A 12 0.22 6.11 -6.26
C SER A 12 1.20 7.21 -6.68
N SER A 13 1.40 8.25 -5.85
CA SER A 13 2.35 9.32 -6.15
C SER A 13 3.80 8.85 -6.05
N ASP A 14 4.65 9.35 -6.95
CA ASP A 14 6.09 9.06 -6.93
C ASP A 14 6.78 9.63 -5.69
N ASP A 15 6.29 10.77 -5.17
CA ASP A 15 6.79 11.35 -3.92
C ASP A 15 6.57 10.42 -2.73
N SER A 16 5.38 9.82 -2.61
CA SER A 16 5.10 8.85 -1.55
C SER A 16 6.01 7.62 -1.65
N LYS A 17 6.25 7.12 -2.87
CA LYS A 17 7.21 6.03 -3.11
C LYS A 17 8.63 6.41 -2.67
N ARG A 18 9.06 7.66 -2.90
CA ARG A 18 10.39 8.16 -2.53
C ARG A 18 10.55 8.37 -1.02
N VAL A 19 9.52 8.84 -0.34
CA VAL A 19 9.53 9.14 1.10
C VAL A 19 9.43 7.87 1.95
N TYR A 20 8.59 6.90 1.55
CA TYR A 20 8.25 5.75 2.39
C TYR A 20 9.02 4.46 2.07
N ARG A 21 9.95 4.50 1.10
CA ARG A 21 10.91 3.41 0.87
C ARG A 21 11.99 3.41 1.96
N GLN A 22 12.51 2.23 2.31
CA GLN A 22 13.58 2.11 3.30
C GLN A 22 14.92 2.67 2.81
N ARG A 23 15.25 2.47 1.54
CA ARG A 23 16.50 2.91 0.90
C ARG A 23 16.23 3.54 -0.45
N GLU A 24 17.14 4.39 -0.92
CA GLU A 24 16.96 5.09 -2.20
C GLU A 24 16.89 4.17 -3.43
N GLN A 25 17.44 2.98 -3.34
CA GLN A 25 17.39 1.98 -4.40
C GLN A 25 16.14 1.10 -4.37
N ASP A 26 15.33 1.16 -3.31
CA ASP A 26 14.12 0.35 -3.20
C ASP A 26 12.98 0.90 -4.09
N PHE A 27 12.20 -0.03 -4.64
CA PHE A 27 11.07 0.26 -5.54
C PHE A 27 11.41 1.08 -6.80
N THR A 28 12.68 1.09 -7.20
CA THR A 28 13.17 1.73 -8.44
C THR A 28 13.04 0.81 -9.67
N ARG A 29 12.89 -0.50 -9.46
CA ARG A 29 12.75 -1.51 -10.52
C ARG A 29 11.30 -1.97 -10.66
N HIS A 30 10.93 -2.39 -11.87
CA HIS A 30 9.63 -2.99 -12.20
C HIS A 30 9.51 -4.42 -11.65
N ARG A 31 9.29 -4.57 -10.34
CA ARG A 31 9.07 -5.86 -9.65
C ARG A 31 7.68 -5.95 -9.03
N VAL A 32 7.21 -7.18 -8.83
CA VAL A 32 5.93 -7.52 -8.21
C VAL A 32 6.18 -8.09 -6.80
N PRO A 33 5.51 -7.57 -5.74
CA PRO A 33 4.58 -6.45 -5.76
C PRO A 33 5.32 -5.10 -5.88
N ALA A 34 4.70 -4.17 -6.60
CA ALA A 34 5.12 -2.77 -6.62
C ALA A 34 4.72 -2.08 -5.30
N PHE A 35 5.30 -0.90 -5.04
CA PHE A 35 5.07 -0.11 -3.82
C PHE A 35 3.57 0.01 -3.46
N VAL A 36 2.74 0.44 -4.43
CA VAL A 36 1.29 0.61 -4.24
C VAL A 36 0.61 -0.70 -3.83
N GLY A 37 0.88 -1.79 -4.55
CA GLY A 37 0.29 -3.10 -4.23
C GLY A 37 0.72 -3.60 -2.85
N LEU A 38 1.99 -3.42 -2.48
CA LEU A 38 2.46 -3.81 -1.16
C LEU A 38 1.71 -3.05 -0.06
N VAL A 39 1.55 -1.72 -0.20
CA VAL A 39 0.83 -0.89 0.78
C VAL A 39 -0.64 -1.32 0.90
N VAL A 40 -1.33 -1.49 -0.24
CA VAL A 40 -2.74 -1.93 -0.26
C VAL A 40 -2.92 -3.30 0.40
N SER A 41 -1.97 -4.22 0.20
CA SER A 41 -1.99 -5.55 0.84
C SER A 41 -1.98 -5.51 2.36
N GLN A 42 -1.28 -4.53 2.93
CA GLN A 42 -1.10 -4.42 4.37
C GLN A 42 -2.32 -3.75 5.02
N ILE A 43 -2.99 -2.84 4.30
CA ILE A 43 -4.23 -2.21 4.75
C ILE A 43 -5.38 -3.22 4.76
N ASN A 44 -5.43 -4.12 3.78
CA ASN A 44 -6.57 -5.04 3.58
C ASN A 44 -6.61 -6.29 4.47
N LEU A 45 -5.98 -6.29 5.65
CA LEU A 45 -6.03 -7.36 6.66
C LEU A 45 -6.00 -8.79 6.06
N MET A 46 -4.79 -9.35 5.99
CA MET A 46 -4.56 -10.72 5.53
C MET A 46 -5.25 -11.76 6.44
N SER A 47 -6.53 -12.02 6.18
CA SER A 47 -7.41 -12.92 6.95
C SER A 47 -7.18 -14.40 6.66
N ARG A 48 -6.32 -14.71 5.69
CA ARG A 48 -5.99 -16.07 5.24
C ARG A 48 -4.48 -16.26 5.20
N SER A 49 -4.05 -17.47 4.82
CA SER A 49 -2.62 -17.77 4.68
C SER A 49 -1.94 -16.78 3.73
N LEU A 50 -0.69 -16.43 4.05
CA LEU A 50 0.09 -15.44 3.29
C LEU A 50 0.12 -15.72 1.78
N SER A 51 0.16 -17.00 1.37
CA SER A 51 0.11 -17.36 -0.06
C SER A 51 -1.21 -16.93 -0.70
N VAL A 52 -2.33 -17.23 -0.05
CA VAL A 52 -3.67 -16.93 -0.58
C VAL A 52 -3.86 -15.42 -0.71
N GLU A 53 -3.39 -14.67 0.27
CA GLU A 53 -3.51 -13.21 0.28
C GLU A 53 -2.56 -12.54 -0.73
N VAL A 54 -1.36 -13.09 -0.93
CA VAL A 54 -0.43 -12.63 -1.97
C VAL A 54 -0.98 -12.89 -3.38
N SER A 55 -1.54 -14.08 -3.64
CA SER A 55 -2.18 -14.38 -4.93
C SER A 55 -3.35 -13.44 -5.21
N ARG A 56 -4.22 -13.22 -4.21
CA ARG A 56 -5.33 -12.27 -4.31
C ARG A 56 -4.87 -10.84 -4.56
N LEU A 57 -3.78 -10.41 -3.91
CA LEU A 57 -3.22 -9.09 -4.11
C LEU A 57 -2.81 -8.86 -5.57
N VAL A 58 -2.08 -9.83 -6.11
CA VAL A 58 -1.57 -9.81 -7.48
C VAL A 58 -2.73 -9.74 -8.48
N GLU A 59 -3.72 -10.62 -8.31
CA GLU A 59 -4.90 -10.69 -9.19
C GLU A 59 -5.76 -9.42 -9.12
N ARG A 60 -6.10 -8.96 -7.90
CA ARG A 60 -7.13 -7.93 -7.71
C ARG A 60 -6.60 -6.50 -7.77
N PHE A 61 -5.39 -6.25 -7.29
CA PHE A 61 -4.89 -4.88 -7.09
C PHE A 61 -3.78 -4.50 -8.04
N LEU A 62 -3.00 -5.48 -8.50
CA LEU A 62 -1.89 -5.22 -9.40
C LEU A 62 -2.24 -5.52 -10.86
N GLY A 63 -3.25 -6.34 -11.13
CA GLY A 63 -3.72 -6.64 -12.49
C GLY A 63 -2.66 -7.30 -13.38
N ILE A 64 -1.65 -7.94 -12.76
CA ILE A 64 -0.52 -8.54 -13.46
C ILE A 64 -0.72 -10.05 -13.47
N GLY A 65 -0.70 -10.67 -14.65
CA GLY A 65 -0.75 -12.13 -14.80
C GLY A 65 0.54 -12.85 -14.37
N ARG A 66 1.26 -12.34 -13.36
CA ARG A 66 2.52 -12.90 -12.86
C ARG A 66 2.42 -13.20 -11.38
N ASP A 67 2.72 -14.43 -11.00
CA ASP A 67 2.73 -14.86 -9.60
C ASP A 67 3.77 -14.12 -8.75
N CYS A 68 3.40 -13.86 -7.49
CA CYS A 68 4.31 -13.37 -6.46
C CYS A 68 4.53 -14.47 -5.41
N SER A 69 5.80 -14.83 -5.15
CA SER A 69 6.10 -15.80 -4.10
C SER A 69 5.98 -15.19 -2.71
N LYS A 70 5.74 -16.04 -1.69
CA LYS A 70 5.76 -15.65 -0.27
C LYS A 70 7.09 -14.99 0.10
N GLN A 71 8.22 -15.53 -0.36
CA GLN A 71 9.53 -14.97 -0.01
C GLN A 71 9.72 -13.59 -0.65
N ALA A 72 9.32 -13.41 -1.91
CA ALA A 72 9.39 -12.11 -2.59
C ALA A 72 8.55 -11.06 -1.85
N PHE A 73 7.33 -11.43 -1.45
CA PHE A 73 6.46 -10.57 -0.65
C PHE A 73 7.10 -10.19 0.69
N SER A 74 7.61 -11.16 1.46
CA SER A 74 8.28 -10.90 2.74
C SER A 74 9.51 -10.00 2.59
N GLN A 75 10.30 -10.17 1.52
CA GLN A 75 11.44 -9.30 1.24
C GLN A 75 11.01 -7.89 0.86
N CYS A 76 9.93 -7.73 0.09
CA CYS A 76 9.36 -6.43 -0.21
C CYS A 76 8.81 -5.75 1.05
N ARG A 77 8.12 -6.48 1.93
CA ARG A 77 7.60 -5.97 3.20
C ARG A 77 8.70 -5.39 4.08
N ARG A 78 9.88 -6.02 4.14
CA ARG A 78 11.04 -5.53 4.90
C ARG A 78 11.60 -4.19 4.40
N LYS A 79 11.22 -3.76 3.20
CA LYS A 79 11.64 -2.49 2.59
C LYS A 79 10.63 -1.36 2.80
N LEU A 80 9.50 -1.65 3.45
CA LEU A 80 8.45 -0.69 3.75
C LEU A 80 8.64 -0.16 5.18
N ARG A 81 8.76 1.17 5.30
CA ARG A 81 8.84 1.86 6.59
C ARG A 81 7.50 1.87 7.30
N ALA A 82 7.50 1.69 8.62
CA ALA A 82 6.26 1.69 9.42
C ALA A 82 5.54 3.04 9.38
N GLU A 83 6.30 4.12 9.20
CA GLU A 83 5.81 5.51 9.09
C GLU A 83 4.84 5.70 7.91
N ALA A 84 4.90 4.83 6.90
CA ALA A 84 3.92 4.81 5.81
C ALA A 84 2.49 4.63 6.35
N PHE A 85 2.31 3.78 7.36
CA PHE A 85 0.99 3.52 7.96
C PHE A 85 0.53 4.68 8.85
N THR A 86 1.46 5.31 9.57
CA THR A 86 1.15 6.50 10.38
C THR A 86 0.69 7.65 9.49
N ALA A 87 1.38 7.88 8.37
CA ALA A 87 1.01 8.90 7.40
C ALA A 87 -0.35 8.62 6.74
N LEU A 88 -0.61 7.36 6.36
CA LEU A 88 -1.90 6.96 5.79
C LEU A 88 -3.04 7.13 6.78
N ARG A 89 -2.83 6.75 8.05
CA ARG A 89 -3.80 6.98 9.11
C ARG A 89 -4.09 8.47 9.28
N GLN A 90 -3.05 9.29 9.34
CA GLN A 90 -3.17 10.73 9.51
C GLN A 90 -3.98 11.35 8.36
N ARG A 91 -3.69 10.97 7.11
CA ARG A 91 -4.46 11.40 5.94
C ARG A 91 -5.91 10.94 6.00
N LEU A 92 -6.16 9.69 6.38
CA LEU A 92 -7.52 9.16 6.51
C LEU A 92 -8.32 9.95 7.56
N VAL A 93 -7.71 10.24 8.70
CA VAL A 93 -8.31 11.04 9.79
C VAL A 93 -8.57 12.48 9.31
N GLU A 94 -7.57 13.14 8.71
CA GLU A 94 -7.71 14.49 8.15
C GLU A 94 -8.87 14.57 7.16
N GLN A 95 -8.97 13.62 6.23
CA GLN A 95 -10.05 13.61 5.25
C GLN A 95 -11.41 13.30 5.85
N PHE A 96 -11.47 12.36 6.79
CA PHE A 96 -12.71 12.02 7.49
C PHE A 96 -13.31 13.22 8.23
N TYR A 97 -12.46 14.03 8.88
CA TYR A 97 -12.89 15.24 9.59
C TYR A 97 -13.01 16.48 8.70
N ALA A 98 -12.33 16.52 7.54
CA ALA A 98 -12.50 17.59 6.55
C ALA A 98 -13.84 17.52 5.80
N ASP A 99 -14.40 16.31 5.62
CA ASP A 99 -15.71 16.08 4.98
C ASP A 99 -16.91 16.42 5.90
N GLY A 100 -16.68 16.87 7.15
CA GLY A 100 -17.64 17.73 7.85
C GLY A 100 -18.79 17.11 8.63
N GLU A 101 -18.84 15.80 8.91
CA GLU A 101 -19.92 15.21 9.75
C GLU A 101 -19.63 15.20 11.27
N CYS A 102 -18.49 15.74 11.72
CA CYS A 102 -18.14 15.80 13.14
C CYS A 102 -17.72 17.19 13.60
N ARG A 103 -18.49 18.22 13.22
CA ARG A 103 -18.53 19.48 13.97
C ARG A 103 -19.90 19.53 14.66
N LYS A 104 -19.88 19.58 16.00
CA LYS A 104 -21.05 19.61 16.89
C LYS A 104 -22.11 20.61 16.45
#